data_AF-A0A1V5LDM3-F1
#
_entry.id   AF-A0A1V5LDM3-F1
#
_cell.length_a   1.000
_cell.length_b   1.000
_cell.length_c   1.000
_cell.angle_alpha   90.00
_cell.angle_beta   90.00
_cell.angle_gamma   90.00
#
_symmetry.space_group_name_H-M   'P 1'
#
loop_
_entity.id
_entity.type
_entity.pdbx_description
1 polymer ?
#
loop_
_entity_poly.entity_id
_entity_poly.type
_entity_poly.pdbx_seq_one_letter_code
_entity_poly.pdbx_strand_id
1 'polypeptide(L)'
;MLISDKINNLVPKAMEAIRKVGIANNDDVVAKEFEGYIASFGPNIIQSGLLPTLIFFQNTSGKKKDSSLWLDAIRYVMSNGAEKNNLTKHVIKHCRKQVVEGDNYQLADMDQSKLNAMEKEILLIVAALKLAVRTFTIKEG
;
A
#
# COMPACT_ATOMS: atom_id res chain seq x y z
N MET A 1 11.72 -18.77 9.84
CA MET A 1 12.06 -17.53 9.10
C MET A 1 11.63 -16.35 9.94
N LEU A 2 12.56 -15.45 10.28
CA LEU A 2 12.27 -14.29 11.13
C LEU A 2 11.48 -13.25 10.33
N ILE A 3 10.68 -12.43 11.02
CA ILE A 3 9.93 -11.33 10.39
C ILE A 3 10.89 -10.38 9.65
N SER A 4 12.06 -10.12 10.23
CA SER A 4 13.12 -9.30 9.64
C SER A 4 13.60 -9.85 8.29
N ASP A 5 13.75 -11.17 8.16
CA ASP A 5 14.19 -11.80 6.90
C ASP A 5 13.16 -11.60 5.80
N LYS A 6 11.86 -11.68 6.15
CA LYS A 6 10.77 -11.46 5.19
C LYS A 6 10.78 -10.04 4.64
N ILE A 7 10.98 -9.06 5.52
CA ILE A 7 11.03 -7.65 5.13
C ILE A 7 12.24 -7.40 4.23
N ASN A 8 13.43 -7.88 4.61
CA ASN A 8 14.66 -7.67 3.85
C ASN A 8 14.57 -8.24 2.43
N ASN A 9 13.94 -9.40 2.26
CA ASN A 9 13.72 -10.00 0.94
C ASN A 9 12.78 -9.18 0.04
N LEU A 10 11.92 -8.34 0.63
CA LEU A 10 11.00 -7.47 -0.13
C LEU A 10 11.62 -6.13 -0.50
N VAL A 11 12.71 -5.69 0.17
CA VAL A 11 13.31 -4.37 -0.06
C VAL A 11 13.70 -4.12 -1.52
N PRO A 12 14.38 -5.04 -2.24
CA PRO A 12 14.73 -4.81 -3.64
C PRO A 12 13.48 -4.57 -4.51
N LYS A 13 12.42 -5.34 -4.28
CA LYS A 13 11.16 -5.20 -5.02
C LYS A 13 10.42 -3.92 -4.65
N ALA A 14 10.51 -3.51 -3.40
CA ALA A 14 9.96 -2.25 -2.91
C ALA A 14 10.65 -1.03 -3.56
N MET A 15 11.97 -1.08 -3.73
CA MET A 15 12.71 -0.04 -4.48
C MET A 15 12.27 0.04 -5.94
N GLU A 16 12.10 -1.10 -6.60
CA GLU A 16 11.56 -1.16 -7.96
C GLU A 16 10.16 -0.56 -8.04
N ALA A 17 9.28 -0.90 -7.09
CA ALA A 17 7.92 -0.39 -7.01
C ALA A 17 7.89 1.14 -6.92
N ILE A 18 8.70 1.74 -6.03
CA ILE A 18 8.80 3.19 -5.82
C ILE A 18 9.13 3.92 -7.12
N ARG A 19 10.08 3.41 -7.90
CA ARG A 19 10.43 3.98 -9.22
C ARG A 19 9.32 3.74 -10.23
N LYS A 20 8.80 2.51 -10.29
CA LYS A 20 7.86 2.08 -11.33
C LYS A 20 6.54 2.84 -11.27
N VAL A 21 6.08 3.17 -10.07
CA VAL A 21 4.82 3.90 -9.86
C VAL A 21 5.02 5.43 -9.79
N GLY A 22 6.26 5.92 -9.93
CA GLY A 22 6.54 7.36 -9.98
C GLY A 22 6.54 8.07 -8.63
N ILE A 23 6.75 7.35 -7.52
CA ILE A 23 7.02 7.98 -6.21
C ILE A 23 8.41 8.63 -6.22
N ALA A 24 9.39 7.93 -6.82
CA ALA A 24 10.68 8.51 -7.14
C ALA A 24 10.72 8.91 -8.62
N ASN A 25 11.36 10.06 -8.91
CA ASN A 25 11.66 10.47 -10.27
C ASN A 25 12.89 9.71 -10.84
N ASN A 26 13.29 10.04 -12.06
CA ASN A 26 14.43 9.40 -12.74
C ASN A 26 15.78 9.64 -12.03
N ASP A 27 15.87 10.65 -11.16
CA ASP A 27 17.07 11.01 -10.40
C ASP A 27 17.03 10.46 -8.97
N ASP A 28 16.14 9.51 -8.68
CA ASP A 28 15.94 8.95 -7.33
C ASP A 28 15.58 9.97 -6.26
N VAL A 29 14.82 10.99 -6.67
CA VAL A 29 14.26 11.98 -5.77
C VAL A 29 12.80 11.67 -5.49
N VAL A 30 12.46 11.57 -4.20
CA VAL A 30 11.09 11.45 -3.69
C VAL A 30 10.63 12.80 -3.17
N ALA A 31 9.43 13.21 -3.54
CA ALA A 31 8.83 14.44 -3.04
C ALA A 31 8.45 14.30 -1.56
N LYS A 32 8.72 15.33 -0.76
CA LYS A 32 8.50 15.34 0.69
C LYS A 32 7.08 14.98 1.12
N GLU A 33 6.06 15.28 0.32
CA GLU A 33 4.67 14.90 0.61
C GLU A 33 4.49 13.39 0.81
N PHE A 34 5.28 12.57 0.11
CA PHE A 34 5.24 11.12 0.29
C PHE A 34 5.72 10.70 1.68
N GLU A 35 6.60 11.44 2.36
CA GLU A 35 6.98 11.12 3.74
C GLU A 35 5.76 11.12 4.67
N GLY A 36 4.86 12.10 4.51
CA GLY A 36 3.62 12.18 5.28
C GLY A 36 2.71 10.98 5.03
N TYR A 37 2.56 10.59 3.76
CA TYR A 37 1.81 9.41 3.35
C TYR A 37 2.41 8.12 3.93
N ILE A 38 3.71 7.96 3.82
CA ILE A 38 4.45 6.79 4.33
C ILE A 38 4.34 6.70 5.86
N ALA A 39 4.56 7.82 6.57
CA ALA A 39 4.52 7.88 8.01
C ALA A 39 3.13 7.55 8.56
N SER A 40 2.07 8.08 7.94
CA SER A 40 0.68 7.93 8.41
C SER A 40 0.00 6.61 8.01
N PHE A 41 0.40 5.96 6.91
CA PHE A 41 -0.33 4.80 6.39
C PHE A 41 -0.47 3.64 7.39
N GLY A 42 0.63 3.22 8.02
CA GLY A 42 0.63 2.15 9.02
C GLY A 42 -0.22 2.48 10.25
N PRO A 43 -0.01 3.64 10.91
CA PRO A 43 -0.87 4.13 11.98
C PRO A 43 -2.36 4.17 11.61
N ASN A 44 -2.71 4.60 10.40
CA ASN A 44 -4.10 4.67 9.95
C ASN A 44 -4.72 3.26 9.84
N ILE A 45 -3.98 2.26 9.35
CA ILE A 45 -4.45 0.86 9.35
C ILE A 45 -4.76 0.41 10.77
N ILE A 46 -3.87 0.67 11.73
CA ILE A 46 -4.05 0.23 13.12
C ILE A 46 -5.25 0.91 13.78
N GLN A 47 -5.45 2.21 13.51
CA GLN A 47 -6.49 3.02 14.17
C GLN A 47 -7.87 2.87 13.52
N SER A 48 -7.91 2.87 12.19
CA SER A 48 -9.15 2.97 11.40
C SER A 48 -9.46 1.68 10.63
N GLY A 49 -8.54 0.73 10.60
CA GLY A 49 -8.65 -0.49 9.80
C GLY A 49 -8.18 -0.34 8.36
N LEU A 50 -7.99 -1.47 7.70
CA LEU A 50 -7.45 -1.55 6.35
C LEU A 50 -8.32 -0.82 5.31
N LEU A 51 -9.61 -1.17 5.19
CA LEU A 51 -10.47 -0.63 4.13
C LEU A 51 -10.64 0.89 4.19
N PRO A 52 -10.97 1.51 5.36
CA PRO A 52 -11.07 2.97 5.44
C PRO A 52 -9.75 3.67 5.06
N THR A 53 -8.61 3.09 5.44
CA THR A 53 -7.29 3.61 5.07
C THR A 53 -7.06 3.57 3.55
N LEU A 54 -7.39 2.46 2.90
CA LEU A 54 -7.25 2.33 1.45
C LEU A 54 -8.12 3.34 0.69
N ILE A 55 -9.37 3.51 1.12
CA ILE A 55 -10.30 4.50 0.53
C ILE A 55 -9.74 5.92 0.70
N PHE A 56 -9.24 6.25 1.89
CA PHE A 56 -8.65 7.57 2.16
C PHE A 56 -7.44 7.85 1.26
N PHE A 57 -6.53 6.89 1.07
CA PHE A 57 -5.36 7.06 0.22
C PHE A 57 -5.69 7.05 -1.27
N GLN A 58 -6.75 6.36 -1.68
CA GLN A 58 -7.21 6.34 -3.06
C GLN A 58 -7.86 7.67 -3.48
N ASN A 59 -8.50 8.39 -2.56
CA ASN A 59 -9.02 9.72 -2.84
C ASN A 59 -7.88 10.75 -2.88
N THR A 60 -7.62 11.35 -4.03
CA THR A 60 -6.55 12.33 -4.25
C THR A 60 -7.02 13.78 -4.22
N SER A 61 -8.32 14.01 -4.09
CA SER A 61 -8.90 15.35 -4.05
C SER A 61 -8.31 16.19 -2.91
N GLY A 62 -7.79 17.38 -3.24
CA GLY A 62 -7.20 18.31 -2.28
C GLY A 62 -5.79 17.94 -1.78
N LYS A 63 -5.16 16.90 -2.34
CA LYS A 63 -3.79 16.49 -1.96
C LYS A 63 -2.75 17.09 -2.92
N LYS A 64 -1.60 17.49 -2.35
CA LYS A 64 -0.47 18.05 -3.11
C LYS A 64 0.22 17.03 -4.02
N LYS A 65 0.22 15.75 -3.63
CA LYS A 65 0.71 14.63 -4.45
C LYS A 65 -0.32 13.52 -4.45
N ASP A 66 -0.27 12.71 -5.49
CA ASP A 66 -1.14 11.56 -5.65
C ASP A 66 -0.77 10.47 -4.63
N SER A 67 -1.54 10.39 -3.53
CA SER A 67 -1.36 9.36 -2.50
C SER A 67 -1.75 7.95 -2.97
N SER A 68 -2.45 7.81 -4.10
CA SER A 68 -2.81 6.50 -4.65
C SER A 68 -1.59 5.76 -5.20
N LEU A 69 -0.52 6.49 -5.59
CA LEU A 69 0.76 5.89 -5.98
C LEU A 69 1.37 5.04 -4.85
N TRP A 70 1.10 5.39 -3.59
CA TRP A 70 1.50 4.55 -2.46
C TRP A 70 0.77 3.20 -2.44
N LEU A 71 -0.52 3.19 -2.80
CA LEU A 71 -1.30 1.95 -2.93
C LEU A 71 -0.81 1.11 -4.11
N ASP A 72 -0.44 1.76 -5.20
CA ASP A 72 0.10 1.09 -6.38
C ASP A 72 1.46 0.46 -6.08
N ALA A 73 2.32 1.12 -5.28
CA ALA A 73 3.58 0.53 -4.84
C ALA A 73 3.37 -0.75 -4.01
N ILE A 74 2.44 -0.71 -3.06
CA ILE A 74 2.07 -1.88 -2.24
C ILE A 74 1.56 -3.02 -3.13
N ARG A 75 0.65 -2.70 -4.06
CA ARG A 75 0.09 -3.67 -4.99
C ARG A 75 1.17 -4.30 -5.86
N TYR A 76 2.11 -3.51 -6.35
CA TYR A 76 3.21 -3.95 -7.19
C TYR A 76 4.12 -4.96 -6.47
N VAL A 77 4.45 -4.70 -5.20
CA VAL A 77 5.21 -5.65 -4.39
C VAL A 77 4.41 -6.93 -4.17
N MET A 78 3.12 -6.80 -3.84
CA MET A 78 2.21 -7.95 -3.61
C MET A 78 2.00 -8.82 -4.87
N SER A 79 1.94 -8.23 -6.07
CA SER A 79 1.84 -8.98 -7.33
C SER A 79 3.17 -9.52 -7.85
N ASN A 80 4.27 -9.33 -7.11
CA ASN A 80 5.62 -9.59 -7.61
C ASN A 80 5.89 -8.89 -8.97
N GLY A 81 5.35 -7.68 -9.14
CA GLY A 81 5.57 -6.83 -10.31
C GLY A 81 4.63 -7.04 -11.50
N ALA A 82 3.59 -7.88 -11.38
CA ALA A 82 2.56 -7.97 -12.42
C ALA A 82 1.61 -6.75 -12.41
N GLU A 83 1.29 -6.19 -13.58
CA GLU A 83 0.13 -5.29 -13.80
C GLU A 83 -1.19 -6.10 -13.67
N LYS A 84 -2.36 -5.60 -13.27
CA LYS A 84 -2.89 -4.29 -12.85
C LYS A 84 -4.21 -4.59 -12.12
N ASN A 85 -4.37 -4.10 -10.89
CA ASN A 85 -5.68 -3.85 -10.29
C ASN A 85 -5.47 -3.03 -9.02
N ASN A 86 -6.37 -2.07 -8.79
CA ASN A 86 -6.36 -1.23 -7.62
C ASN A 86 -6.34 -2.06 -6.32
N LEU A 87 -5.46 -1.71 -5.38
CA LEU A 87 -5.28 -2.44 -4.12
C LEU A 87 -6.59 -2.58 -3.35
N THR A 88 -7.40 -1.52 -3.29
CA THR A 88 -8.72 -1.54 -2.62
C THR A 88 -9.62 -2.60 -3.23
N LYS A 89 -9.74 -2.63 -4.56
CA LYS A 89 -10.53 -3.66 -5.28
C LYS A 89 -10.00 -5.08 -5.03
N HIS A 90 -8.67 -5.24 -4.97
CA HIS A 90 -8.06 -6.53 -4.65
C HIS A 90 -8.44 -6.99 -3.23
N VAL A 91 -8.27 -6.13 -2.23
CA VAL A 91 -8.61 -6.44 -0.83
C VAL A 91 -10.09 -6.80 -0.70
N ILE A 92 -10.99 -6.02 -1.30
CA ILE A 92 -12.43 -6.33 -1.28
C ILE A 92 -12.72 -7.69 -1.91
N LYS A 93 -12.19 -7.94 -3.11
CA LYS A 93 -12.42 -9.20 -3.84
C LYS A 93 -11.94 -10.42 -3.06
N HIS A 94 -10.77 -10.33 -2.43
CA HIS A 94 -10.15 -11.46 -1.73
C HIS A 94 -10.67 -11.65 -0.30
N CYS A 95 -11.14 -10.57 0.34
CA CYS A 95 -11.60 -10.59 1.73
C CYS A 95 -13.13 -10.60 1.86
N ARG A 96 -13.91 -10.50 0.78
CA ARG A 96 -15.38 -10.65 0.86
C ARG A 96 -15.80 -12.09 1.20
N LYS A 97 -16.94 -12.22 1.86
CA LYS A 97 -17.64 -13.51 2.02
C LYS A 97 -18.18 -13.98 0.67
N GLN A 98 -18.19 -15.29 0.44
CA GLN A 98 -18.53 -15.89 -0.86
C GLN A 98 -19.98 -15.64 -1.30
N VAL A 99 -20.87 -15.23 -0.39
CA VAL A 99 -22.32 -15.15 -0.59
C VAL A 99 -22.78 -13.79 -1.17
N VAL A 100 -21.86 -12.83 -1.34
CA VAL A 100 -22.21 -11.47 -1.77
C VAL A 100 -21.85 -11.27 -3.23
N GLU A 101 -22.87 -11.35 -4.09
CA GLU A 101 -22.79 -11.02 -5.52
C GLU A 101 -23.19 -9.56 -5.79
N GLY A 102 -22.48 -8.89 -6.70
CA GLY A 102 -22.70 -7.48 -7.07
C GLY A 102 -21.63 -6.51 -6.55
N ASP A 103 -21.73 -5.24 -6.97
CA ASP A 103 -20.80 -4.15 -6.62
C ASP A 103 -21.16 -3.41 -5.33
N ASN A 104 -22.32 -3.73 -4.72
CA ASN A 104 -22.76 -3.18 -3.45
C ASN A 104 -22.30 -4.07 -2.30
N TYR A 105 -21.22 -3.67 -1.62
CA TYR A 105 -20.69 -4.37 -0.45
C TYR A 105 -20.72 -3.45 0.78
N GLN A 106 -21.02 -4.04 1.93
CA GLN A 106 -20.91 -3.41 3.24
C GLN A 106 -19.70 -3.97 3.98
N LEU A 107 -19.19 -3.25 4.99
CA LEU A 107 -18.14 -3.80 5.86
C LEU A 107 -18.56 -5.13 6.53
N ALA A 108 -19.86 -5.32 6.80
CA ALA A 108 -20.40 -6.57 7.34
C ALA A 108 -20.23 -7.78 6.40
N ASP A 109 -20.04 -7.53 5.10
CA ASP A 109 -19.85 -8.57 4.08
C ASP A 109 -18.39 -9.05 3.99
N MET A 110 -17.50 -8.45 4.77
CA MET A 110 -16.09 -8.80 4.83
C MET A 110 -15.85 -9.98 5.80
N ASP A 111 -15.01 -10.91 5.37
CA ASP A 111 -14.44 -11.94 6.21
C ASP A 111 -13.31 -11.34 7.04
N GLN A 112 -13.53 -11.20 8.35
CA GLN A 112 -12.60 -10.56 9.26
C GLN A 112 -11.26 -11.32 9.35
N SER A 113 -11.27 -12.66 9.25
CA SER A 113 -10.06 -13.46 9.31
C SER A 113 -9.19 -13.23 8.08
N LYS A 114 -9.80 -13.16 6.89
CA LYS A 114 -9.09 -12.81 5.64
C LYS A 114 -8.59 -11.37 5.67
N LEU A 115 -9.41 -10.44 6.17
CA LEU A 115 -9.03 -9.03 6.28
C LEU A 115 -7.83 -8.86 7.21
N ASN A 116 -7.83 -9.51 8.38
CA ASN A 116 -6.71 -9.49 9.32
C ASN A 116 -5.44 -10.12 8.73
N ALA A 117 -5.56 -11.17 7.92
CA ALA A 117 -4.41 -11.77 7.23
C ALA A 117 -3.84 -10.82 6.17
N MET A 118 -4.72 -10.19 5.38
CA MET A 118 -4.35 -9.20 4.38
C MET A 118 -3.70 -7.96 4.99
N GLU A 119 -4.22 -7.51 6.13
CA GLU A 119 -3.65 -6.40 6.89
C GLU A 119 -2.20 -6.68 7.29
N LYS A 120 -1.92 -7.86 7.86
CA LYS A 120 -0.57 -8.26 8.26
C LYS A 120 0.39 -8.32 7.07
N GLU A 121 -0.08 -8.83 5.94
CA GLU A 121 0.71 -8.87 4.70
C GLU A 121 1.03 -7.46 4.18
N ILE A 122 0.03 -6.59 4.12
CA ILE A 122 0.20 -5.20 3.70
C ILE A 122 1.13 -4.44 4.64
N LEU A 123 1.03 -4.65 5.96
CA LEU A 123 1.94 -4.01 6.93
C LEU A 123 3.40 -4.46 6.77
N LEU A 124 3.64 -5.73 6.40
CA LEU A 124 4.99 -6.22 6.06
C LEU A 124 5.53 -5.52 4.80
N ILE A 125 4.73 -5.40 3.75
CA ILE A 125 5.10 -4.70 2.51
C ILE A 125 5.36 -3.22 2.79
N VAL A 126 4.52 -2.57 3.59
CA VAL A 126 4.67 -1.17 4.00
C VAL A 126 5.98 -0.96 4.77
N ALA A 127 6.36 -1.91 5.64
CA ALA A 127 7.65 -1.85 6.32
C ALA A 127 8.82 -1.93 5.32
N ALA A 128 8.76 -2.81 4.33
CA ALA A 128 9.77 -2.92 3.29
C ALA A 128 9.86 -1.64 2.43
N LEU A 129 8.72 -1.07 2.00
CA LEU A 129 8.67 0.20 1.28
C LEU A 129 9.22 1.36 2.12
N LYS A 130 8.91 1.41 3.42
CA LYS A 130 9.49 2.39 4.36
C LYS A 130 11.02 2.31 4.41
N LEU A 131 11.58 1.10 4.40
CA LEU A 131 13.04 0.92 4.37
C LEU A 131 13.61 1.32 3.02
N ALA A 132 12.96 0.92 1.93
CA ALA A 132 13.36 1.28 0.57
C ALA A 132 13.39 2.80 0.35
N VAL A 133 12.36 3.55 0.76
CA VAL A 133 12.33 5.01 0.57
C VAL A 133 13.53 5.72 1.22
N ARG A 134 14.08 5.18 2.32
CA ARG A 134 15.25 5.77 2.99
C ARG A 134 16.53 5.74 2.15
N THR A 135 16.56 4.98 1.06
CA THR A 135 17.71 4.94 0.13
C THR A 135 17.61 6.00 -0.97
N PHE A 136 16.51 6.73 -1.05
CA PHE A 136 16.28 7.78 -2.04
C PHE A 136 16.57 9.16 -1.45
N THR A 137 16.84 10.14 -2.33
CA THR A 137 16.99 11.53 -1.90
C THR A 137 15.61 12.15 -1.70
N ILE A 138 15.40 12.90 -0.62
CA ILE A 138 14.12 13.56 -0.35
C ILE A 138 14.30 15.06 -0.58
N LYS A 139 13.44 15.66 -1.40
CA LYS A 139 13.43 17.10 -1.67
C LYS A 139 12.03 17.69 -1.53
N GLU A 140 11.99 18.96 -1.16
CA GLU A 140 10.74 19.73 -1.21
C GLU A 140 10.25 19.80 -2.66
N GLY A 141 8.95 19.54 -2.83
CA GLY A 141 8.29 19.47 -4.14
C GLY A 141 7.72 20.80 -4.61
#